data_AF-A0A7V4YUX5-F1
#
_entry.id   AF-A0A7V4YUX5-F1
#
_cell.length_a   1.000
_cell.length_b   1.000
_cell.length_c   1.000
_cell.angle_alpha   90.00
_cell.angle_beta   90.00
_cell.angle_gamma   90.00
#
_symmetry.space_group_name_H-M   'P 1'
#
loop_
_entity.id
_entity.type
_entity.pdbx_description
1 polymer ?
#
loop_
_entity_poly.entity_id
_entity_poly.type
_entity_poly.pdbx_seq_one_letter_code
_entity_poly.pdbx_strand_id
1 'polypeptide(L)'
;MAKQQQRPQPRPQQPQQQAKKTAPAPVRRTEKRESIFTAGSRDFIFGRQNFTYFGIGLALILIGLIAMTGGAMPDPAKWEPERIYSFRRITLAPILMVAGFVIIILGIFKKSDNSATPSTPDESA
;
A
#
# COMPACT_ATOMS: atom_id res chain seq x y z
N MET A 1 -76.99 -21.16 44.16
CA MET A 1 -78.06 -21.32 43.15
C MET A 1 -77.46 -20.87 41.83
N ALA A 2 -76.84 -21.76 41.06
CA ALA A 2 -77.45 -22.75 40.16
C ALA A 2 -78.19 -22.10 38.98
N LYS A 3 -77.83 -22.58 37.77
CA LYS A 3 -78.48 -22.35 36.47
C LYS A 3 -78.07 -21.00 35.85
N GLN A 4 -77.86 -20.84 34.54
CA GLN A 4 -78.50 -21.45 33.38
C GLN A 4 -77.64 -20.93 32.18
N GLN A 5 -77.05 -21.73 31.30
CA GLN A 5 -77.61 -22.71 30.38
C GLN A 5 -78.15 -22.12 29.07
N GLN A 6 -77.63 -22.68 27.96
CA GLN A 6 -78.19 -22.75 26.60
C GLN A 6 -78.09 -21.48 25.74
N ARG A 7 -77.69 -21.53 24.46
CA ARG A 7 -78.12 -22.45 23.39
C ARG A 7 -77.06 -22.69 22.29
N PRO A 8 -77.22 -23.73 21.43
CA PRO A 8 -76.19 -24.24 20.50
C PRO A 8 -76.42 -23.96 19.00
N GLN A 9 -75.38 -24.25 18.19
CA GLN A 9 -75.29 -24.57 16.73
C GLN A 9 -74.90 -23.43 15.75
N PRO A 10 -74.36 -23.70 14.51
CA PRO A 10 -73.71 -24.90 13.92
C PRO A 10 -72.36 -24.63 13.15
N ARG A 11 -71.56 -25.71 12.89
CA ARG A 11 -70.56 -26.06 11.81
C ARG A 11 -69.94 -24.97 10.87
N PRO A 12 -68.83 -25.26 10.13
CA PRO A 12 -67.57 -25.99 10.38
C PRO A 12 -66.31 -25.20 9.92
N GLN A 13 -65.11 -25.76 10.16
CA GLN A 13 -63.80 -25.40 9.58
C GLN A 13 -63.08 -24.15 10.13
N GLN A 14 -61.92 -24.36 10.75
CA GLN A 14 -60.63 -24.08 10.11
C GLN A 14 -59.48 -24.42 11.09
N PRO A 15 -58.42 -25.12 10.62
CA PRO A 15 -57.25 -25.39 11.44
C PRO A 15 -56.39 -24.12 11.48
N GLN A 16 -56.55 -23.30 12.51
CA GLN A 16 -55.63 -22.21 12.77
C GLN A 16 -54.97 -22.37 14.13
N GLN A 17 -53.74 -22.89 14.02
CA GLN A 17 -52.53 -22.26 14.54
C GLN A 17 -52.48 -22.16 16.06
N GLN A 18 -51.91 -23.23 16.62
CA GLN A 18 -51.48 -23.32 18.00
C GLN A 18 -50.41 -22.26 18.28
N ALA A 19 -50.77 -21.36 19.19
CA ALA A 19 -49.94 -20.29 19.71
C ALA A 19 -48.81 -20.80 20.62
N LYS A 20 -47.64 -20.17 20.51
CA LYS A 20 -46.76 -19.70 21.63
C LYS A 20 -45.51 -19.04 21.02
N LYS A 21 -45.46 -17.71 20.91
CA LYS A 21 -44.85 -16.78 21.90
C LYS A 21 -43.42 -17.16 22.32
N THR A 22 -42.43 -16.45 21.75
CA THR A 22 -41.33 -15.80 22.49
C THR A 22 -40.64 -14.72 21.62
N ALA A 23 -40.77 -13.48 22.09
CA ALA A 23 -39.99 -12.23 21.88
C ALA A 23 -39.31 -11.90 20.51
N PRO A 24 -39.60 -10.73 19.90
CA PRO A 24 -38.77 -10.16 18.83
C PRO A 24 -37.45 -9.63 19.41
N ALA A 25 -36.33 -10.03 18.81
CA ALA A 25 -34.99 -9.53 19.15
C ALA A 25 -34.91 -8.00 18.93
N PRO A 26 -34.21 -7.25 19.78
CA PRO A 26 -34.11 -5.81 19.65
C PRO A 26 -33.38 -5.47 18.34
N VAL A 27 -33.98 -4.55 17.58
CA VAL A 27 -33.43 -4.00 16.33
C VAL A 27 -32.04 -3.45 16.65
N ARG A 28 -31.01 -4.22 16.26
CA ARG A 28 -29.61 -3.85 16.41
C ARG A 28 -29.39 -2.69 15.44
N ARG A 29 -29.52 -1.47 15.97
CA ARG A 29 -29.18 -0.21 15.30
C ARG A 29 -27.87 -0.44 14.56
N THR A 30 -27.92 -0.34 13.23
CA THR A 30 -26.74 -0.38 12.37
C THR A 30 -25.90 0.83 12.74
N GLU A 31 -25.03 0.68 13.73
CA GLU A 31 -23.90 1.56 13.87
C GLU A 31 -23.08 1.34 12.59
N LYS A 32 -23.13 2.35 11.72
CA LYS A 32 -22.17 2.57 10.66
C LYS A 32 -20.80 2.39 11.30
N ARG A 33 -20.24 1.17 11.17
CA ARG A 33 -18.86 0.88 11.53
C ARG A 33 -18.05 1.75 10.61
N GLU A 34 -17.69 2.95 11.07
CA GLU A 34 -16.62 3.70 10.44
C GLU A 34 -15.41 2.79 10.52
N SER A 35 -15.06 2.21 9.38
CA SER A 35 -13.86 1.43 9.21
C SER A 35 -12.71 2.35 9.61
N ILE A 36 -12.15 2.12 10.80
CA ILE A 36 -10.96 2.80 11.32
C ILE A 36 -9.77 2.64 10.34
N PHE A 37 -9.88 1.68 9.43
CA PHE A 37 -9.12 1.63 8.19
C PHE A 37 -9.86 2.36 7.07
N THR A 38 -9.88 3.70 7.12
CA THR A 38 -9.79 4.45 5.87
C THR A 38 -8.40 4.11 5.34
N ALA A 39 -8.34 3.31 4.28
CA ALA A 39 -7.12 3.13 3.51
C ALA A 39 -6.75 4.53 3.01
N GLY A 40 -5.96 5.25 3.81
CA GLY A 40 -5.48 6.58 3.46
C GLY A 40 -4.89 6.47 2.08
N SER A 41 -5.40 7.27 1.15
CA SER A 41 -4.82 7.43 -0.17
C SER A 41 -3.33 7.59 0.04
N ARG A 42 -2.56 6.56 -0.33
CA ARG A 42 -1.10 6.58 -0.22
C ARG A 42 -0.66 7.54 -1.31
N ASP A 43 -0.71 8.83 -0.99
CA ASP A 43 -0.13 9.87 -1.80
C ASP A 43 1.36 9.63 -1.77
N PHE A 44 1.83 8.91 -2.79
CA PHE A 44 3.24 8.66 -3.00
C PHE A 44 3.90 10.02 -3.19
N ILE A 45 4.78 10.39 -2.24
CA ILE A 45 5.58 11.63 -2.30
C ILE A 45 6.37 11.73 -3.60
N PHE A 46 6.72 10.57 -4.19
CA PHE A 46 7.43 10.48 -5.45
C PHE A 46 6.55 9.83 -6.51
N GLY A 47 6.40 10.50 -7.66
CA GLY A 47 5.75 9.90 -8.81
C GLY A 47 6.51 8.69 -9.35
N ARG A 48 5.80 7.84 -10.11
CA ARG A 48 6.36 6.62 -10.71
C ARG A 48 7.61 6.88 -11.55
N GLN A 49 7.71 8.05 -12.19
CA GLN A 49 8.89 8.43 -12.97
C GLN A 49 10.10 8.75 -12.08
N ASN A 50 9.91 9.46 -10.96
CA ASN A 50 10.97 9.76 -9.99
C ASN A 50 11.56 8.48 -9.39
N PHE A 51 10.68 7.52 -9.08
CA PHE A 51 11.11 6.22 -8.56
C PHE A 51 12.01 5.47 -9.55
N THR A 52 11.73 5.56 -10.86
CA THR A 52 12.59 5.01 -11.91
C THR A 52 13.98 5.66 -11.90
N TYR A 53 14.07 6.98 -11.82
CA TYR A 53 15.38 7.67 -11.73
C TYR A 53 16.16 7.26 -10.48
N PHE A 54 15.48 7.11 -9.35
CA PHE A 54 16.08 6.63 -8.12
C PHE A 54 16.66 5.21 -8.29
N GLY A 55 15.90 4.31 -8.91
CA GLY A 55 16.35 2.95 -9.20
C GLY A 55 17.56 2.90 -10.14
N ILE A 56 17.58 3.72 -11.19
CA ILE A 56 18.71 3.83 -12.11
C ILE A 56 19.97 4.34 -11.40
N GLY A 57 19.83 5.40 -10.59
CA GLY A 57 20.95 5.95 -9.84
C GLY A 57 21.52 4.98 -8.81
N LEU A 58 20.64 4.24 -8.11
CA LEU A 58 21.07 3.19 -7.19
C LEU A 58 21.84 2.07 -7.91
N ALA A 59 21.37 1.63 -9.08
CA ALA A 59 22.06 0.64 -9.88
C ALA A 59 23.48 1.10 -10.28
N LEU A 60 23.65 2.38 -10.66
CA LEU A 60 24.96 2.94 -10.98
C LEU A 60 25.91 2.98 -9.78
N ILE A 61 25.41 3.33 -8.60
CA ILE A 61 26.19 3.32 -7.36
C ILE A 61 26.65 1.88 -7.05
N LEU A 62 25.76 0.91 -7.15
CA LEU A 62 26.10 -0.51 -6.94
C LEU A 62 27.16 -0.99 -7.93
N ILE A 63 27.04 -0.63 -9.21
CA ILE A 63 28.04 -0.95 -10.23
C ILE A 63 29.40 -0.30 -9.89
N GLY A 64 29.41 0.95 -9.44
CA GLY A 64 30.64 1.64 -9.00
C GLY A 64 31.31 0.94 -7.81
N LEU A 65 30.52 0.55 -6.81
CA LEU A 65 31.01 -0.21 -5.65
C LEU A 65 31.59 -1.57 -6.08
N ILE A 66 30.87 -2.32 -6.92
CA ILE A 66 31.35 -3.62 -7.43
C ILE A 66 32.62 -3.45 -8.26
N ALA A 67 32.73 -2.41 -9.09
CA ALA A 67 33.91 -2.15 -9.89
C ALA A 67 35.18 -1.92 -9.03
N MET A 68 35.01 -1.33 -7.84
CA MET A 68 36.09 -1.14 -6.87
C MET A 68 36.50 -2.46 -6.18
N THR A 69 35.60 -3.43 -6.07
CA THR A 69 35.91 -4.75 -5.50
C THR A 69 36.88 -5.54 -6.40
N GLY A 70 37.84 -6.24 -5.78
CA GLY A 70 38.76 -7.16 -6.49
C GLY A 70 40.21 -6.68 -6.67
N GLY A 71 40.70 -5.76 -5.83
CA GLY A 71 42.12 -5.40 -5.73
C GLY A 71 42.97 -6.39 -4.92
N ALA A 72 42.43 -7.57 -4.60
CA ALA A 72 43.10 -8.55 -3.77
C ALA A 72 44.36 -9.10 -4.46
N MET A 73 45.47 -9.08 -3.72
CA MET A 73 46.74 -9.67 -4.13
C MET A 73 46.60 -11.21 -4.10
N PRO A 74 46.92 -11.94 -5.18
CA PRO A 74 46.92 -13.41 -5.14
C PRO A 74 48.04 -13.97 -4.25
N ASP A 75 49.12 -13.21 -4.06
CA ASP A 75 50.27 -13.60 -3.23
C ASP A 75 50.61 -12.44 -2.28
N PRO A 76 50.41 -12.54 -0.96
CA PRO A 76 50.60 -11.42 -0.03
C PRO A 76 52.06 -10.95 0.09
N ALA A 77 53.02 -11.75 -0.41
CA ALA A 77 54.43 -11.41 -0.45
C ALA A 77 54.87 -10.63 -1.71
N LYS A 78 53.99 -10.47 -2.71
CA LYS A 78 54.30 -9.76 -3.96
C LYS A 78 53.31 -8.63 -4.21
N TRP A 79 53.81 -7.39 -4.24
CA TRP A 79 53.00 -6.21 -4.52
C TRP A 79 52.93 -5.96 -6.03
N GLU A 80 51.75 -6.17 -6.63
CA GLU A 80 51.45 -5.83 -8.03
C GLU A 80 50.68 -4.50 -8.09
N PRO A 81 51.37 -3.34 -8.18
CA PRO A 81 50.73 -2.03 -8.16
C PRO A 81 49.70 -1.85 -9.28
N GLU A 82 49.89 -2.51 -10.42
CA GLU A 82 48.98 -2.42 -11.57
C GLU A 82 47.56 -2.95 -11.29
N ARG A 83 47.42 -3.94 -10.40
CA ARG A 83 46.11 -4.50 -10.03
C ARG A 83 45.34 -3.61 -9.05
N ILE A 84 46.07 -2.90 -8.20
CA ILE A 84 45.50 -2.07 -7.14
C ILE A 84 45.23 -0.67 -7.69
N TYR A 85 46.21 -0.09 -8.37
CA TYR A 85 46.14 1.22 -9.01
C TYR A 85 45.60 1.15 -10.44
N SER A 86 44.60 0.29 -10.68
CA SER A 86 43.93 0.27 -11.98
C SER A 86 43.11 1.55 -12.16
N PHE A 87 43.31 2.25 -13.28
CA PHE A 87 42.55 3.45 -13.66
C PHE A 87 41.03 3.25 -13.54
N ARG A 88 40.56 2.02 -13.81
CA ARG A 88 39.15 1.64 -13.66
C ARG A 88 38.62 1.76 -12.23
N ARG A 89 39.46 1.54 -11.22
CA ARG A 89 39.04 1.53 -9.80
C ARG A 89 39.21 2.86 -9.11
N ILE A 90 40.28 3.56 -9.44
CA ILE A 90 40.59 4.86 -8.82
C ILE A 90 39.81 5.98 -9.47
N THR A 91 39.55 5.91 -10.78
CA THR A 91 38.95 7.01 -11.52
C THR A 91 37.55 6.64 -12.00
N LEU A 92 37.41 5.52 -12.71
CA LEU A 92 36.13 5.17 -13.33
C LEU A 92 35.05 4.83 -12.30
N ALA A 93 35.38 4.04 -11.27
CA ALA A 93 34.42 3.64 -10.24
C ALA A 93 33.87 4.85 -9.42
N PRO A 94 34.70 5.78 -8.91
CA PRO A 94 34.19 6.96 -8.22
C PRO A 94 33.37 7.88 -9.13
N ILE A 95 33.77 8.04 -10.40
CA ILE A 95 33.00 8.82 -11.37
C ILE A 95 31.60 8.23 -11.58
N LEU A 96 31.50 6.90 -11.70
CA LEU A 96 30.20 6.21 -11.82
C LEU A 96 29.33 6.42 -10.57
N MET A 97 29.94 6.37 -9.39
CA MET A 97 29.23 6.63 -8.14
C MET A 97 28.70 8.08 -8.11
N VAL A 98 29.53 9.08 -8.42
CA VAL A 98 29.11 10.49 -8.49
C VAL A 98 28.01 10.70 -9.52
N ALA A 99 28.14 10.11 -10.72
CA ALA A 99 27.11 10.17 -11.75
C ALA A 99 25.78 9.56 -11.26
N GLY A 100 25.83 8.45 -10.53
CA GLY A 100 24.66 7.85 -9.88
C GLY A 100 23.97 8.80 -8.91
N PHE A 101 24.73 9.48 -8.03
CA PHE A 101 24.18 10.49 -7.13
C PHE A 101 23.57 11.67 -7.87
N VAL A 102 24.23 12.17 -8.94
CA VAL A 102 23.69 13.25 -9.76
C VAL A 102 22.34 12.85 -10.38
N ILE A 103 22.21 11.62 -10.89
CA ILE A 103 20.95 11.13 -11.44
C ILE A 103 19.85 11.03 -10.38
N ILE A 104 20.17 10.59 -9.16
CA ILE A 104 19.21 10.57 -8.05
C ILE A 104 18.74 11.97 -7.72
N ILE A 105 19.66 12.93 -7.60
CA ILE A 105 19.35 14.32 -7.31
C ILE A 105 18.42 14.88 -8.40
N LEU A 106 18.81 14.75 -9.67
CA LEU A 106 17.97 15.21 -10.79
C LEU A 106 16.62 14.48 -10.83
N GLY A 107 16.57 13.21 -10.45
CA GLY A 107 15.35 12.41 -10.34
C GLY A 107 14.41 12.88 -9.24
N ILE A 108 14.94 13.37 -8.12
CA ILE A 108 14.15 13.95 -7.02
C ILE A 108 13.62 15.32 -7.41
N PHE A 109 14.46 16.17 -8.01
CA PHE A 109 14.06 17.52 -8.44
C PHE A 109 13.10 17.51 -9.64
N LYS A 110 13.03 16.43 -10.42
CA LYS A 110 12.08 16.29 -11.52
C LYS A 110 10.65 16.26 -10.97
N LYS A 111 9.90 17.36 -11.07
CA LYS A 111 8.47 17.37 -10.70
C LYS A 111 7.72 16.35 -11.57
N SER A 112 7.03 15.41 -10.94
CA SER A 112 6.07 14.55 -11.65
C SER A 112 4.70 15.21 -11.63
N ASP A 113 4.22 15.65 -12.79
CA ASP A 113 2.92 16.31 -12.94
C ASP A 113 1.72 15.34 -12.85
N ASN A 114 1.85 14.24 -12.11
CA ASN A 114 0.77 13.30 -11.84
C ASN A 114 0.11 13.60 -10.49
N SER A 115 -0.07 14.88 -10.15
CA SER A 115 -0.99 15.27 -9.08
C SER A 115 -2.38 15.34 -9.69
N ALA A 116 -3.12 14.23 -9.59
CA ALA A 116 -4.54 14.21 -9.94
C ALA A 116 -5.24 15.33 -9.17
N THR A 117 -5.70 16.33 -9.91
CA THR A 117 -6.55 17.41 -9.43
C THR A 117 -7.67 16.80 -8.58
N PRO A 118 -7.77 17.09 -7.27
CA PRO A 118 -8.95 16.70 -6.53
C PRO A 118 -10.11 17.44 -7.18
N SER A 119 -10.97 16.69 -7.88
CA SER A 119 -12.19 17.21 -8.47
C SER A 119 -13.08 17.70 -7.33
N THR A 120 -12.98 18.99 -7.02
CA THR A 120 -13.96 19.72 -6.23
C THR A 120 -15.31 19.53 -6.92
N PRO A 121 -16.26 18.79 -6.33
CA PRO A 121 -17.64 18.86 -6.80
C PRO A 121 -18.08 20.27 -6.42
N ASP A 122 -18.12 21.11 -7.44
CA ASP A 122 -18.82 22.38 -7.56
C ASP A 122 -19.85 22.58 -6.42
N GLU A 123 -19.45 23.37 -5.42
CA GLU A 123 -20.37 24.04 -4.51
C GLU A 123 -21.03 25.17 -5.31
N SER A 124 -22.02 24.81 -6.14
CA SER A 124 -22.93 25.75 -6.78
C SER A 124 -24.25 25.78 -6.02
N ALA A 125 -24.52 26.99 -5.53
CA ALA A 125 -25.72 27.50 -4.89
C ALA A 125 -27.03 27.23 -5.65
#